data_AF-A0A762CAF6-F1
#
_entry.id   AF-A0A762CAF6-F1
#
_cell.length_a   1.000
_cell.length_b   1.000
_cell.length_c   1.000
_cell.angle_alpha   90.00
_cell.angle_beta   90.00
_cell.angle_gamma   90.00
#
_symmetry.space_group_name_H-M   'P 1'
#
loop_
_entity.id
_entity.type
_entity.pdbx_description
1 polymer ?
#
loop_
_entity_poly.entity_id
_entity_poly.type
_entity_poly.pdbx_seq_one_letter_code
_entity_poly.pdbx_strand_id
1 'polypeptide(L)'
;MSAGTITLTNGSAVVGGSGTSFATELAAGDFIVSTVGGVPYTLPVKSVESDTGLTLVSVYTGPTQSGSAWSAVPRVALNMVTAALVAQSAEALRGLNYDKQNWQQFFTADGDVTITLPDTSQTTGPSAKKLINSVSD
;
A
#
# COMPACT_ATOMS: atom_id res chain seq x y z
N MET A 1 4.73 -16.90 -6.26
CA MET A 1 4.38 -18.22 -5.72
C MET A 1 5.53 -18.64 -4.82
N SER A 2 5.24 -18.97 -3.57
CA SER A 2 6.24 -19.44 -2.60
C SER A 2 6.70 -20.87 -2.93
N ALA A 3 7.85 -21.28 -2.39
CA ALA A 3 8.36 -22.62 -2.59
C ALA A 3 7.53 -23.67 -1.84
N GLY A 4 7.56 -24.90 -2.33
CA GLY A 4 6.81 -26.01 -1.73
C GLY A 4 5.30 -25.93 -1.96
N THR A 5 4.56 -26.74 -1.20
CA THR A 5 3.10 -26.84 -1.30
C THR A 5 2.49 -26.92 0.09
N ILE A 6 1.19 -26.61 0.17
CA ILE A 6 0.43 -26.70 1.42
C ILE A 6 -0.70 -27.71 1.33
N THR A 7 -1.08 -28.22 2.49
CA THR A 7 -2.27 -29.06 2.69
C THR A 7 -3.25 -28.28 3.54
N LEU A 8 -4.43 -28.08 2.97
CA LEU A 8 -5.57 -27.43 3.61
C LEU A 8 -6.65 -28.48 3.85
N THR A 9 -7.15 -28.57 5.08
CA THR A 9 -8.18 -29.53 5.48
C THR A 9 -9.43 -28.80 5.92
N ASN A 10 -10.58 -29.15 5.35
CA ASN A 10 -11.86 -28.55 5.69
C ASN A 10 -12.14 -28.69 7.19
N GLY A 11 -12.50 -27.58 7.84
CA GLY A 11 -12.77 -27.53 9.27
C GLY A 11 -11.53 -27.49 10.16
N SER A 12 -10.31 -27.48 9.60
CA SER A 12 -9.06 -27.36 10.35
C SER A 12 -8.46 -25.96 10.27
N ALA A 13 -7.86 -25.48 11.35
CA ALA A 13 -7.01 -24.29 11.34
C ALA A 13 -5.53 -24.62 11.10
N VAL A 14 -5.15 -25.89 11.13
CA VAL A 14 -3.76 -26.33 10.94
C VAL A 14 -3.48 -26.47 9.45
N VAL A 15 -2.35 -25.90 9.01
CA VAL A 15 -1.85 -26.02 7.65
C VAL A 15 -0.54 -26.77 7.67
N GLY A 16 -0.49 -27.88 6.93
CA GLY A 16 0.73 -28.65 6.72
C GLY A 16 1.46 -28.18 5.45
N GLY A 17 2.76 -27.98 5.53
CA GLY A 17 3.63 -27.65 4.41
C GLY A 17 4.48 -28.84 3.97
N SER A 18 4.85 -28.87 2.69
CA SER A 18 5.83 -29.79 2.13
C SER A 18 6.80 -29.01 1.25
N GLY A 19 8.09 -29.02 1.62
CA GLY A 19 9.12 -28.21 0.98
C GLY A 19 8.96 -26.69 1.19
N THR A 20 8.17 -26.30 2.20
CA THR A 20 7.96 -24.91 2.60
C THR A 20 9.03 -24.45 3.58
N SER A 21 9.19 -23.13 3.73
CA SER A 21 10.04 -22.50 4.75
C SER A 21 9.23 -21.49 5.56
N PHE A 22 8.12 -21.92 6.19
CA PHE A 22 7.20 -20.98 6.84
C PHE A 22 7.86 -20.12 7.92
N ALA A 23 8.82 -20.64 8.69
CA ALA A 23 9.43 -19.89 9.78
C ALA A 23 10.31 -18.72 9.30
N THR A 24 10.73 -18.73 8.02
CA THR A 24 11.53 -17.66 7.42
C THR A 24 10.69 -16.75 6.52
N GLU A 25 9.63 -17.29 5.90
CA GLU A 25 8.77 -16.55 4.96
C GLU A 25 7.60 -15.82 5.61
N LEU A 26 7.18 -16.24 6.81
CA LEU A 26 5.95 -15.77 7.44
C LEU A 26 6.14 -15.44 8.92
N ALA A 27 5.38 -14.46 9.38
CA ALA A 27 5.10 -14.24 10.79
C ALA A 27 3.60 -14.35 11.08
N ALA A 28 3.25 -14.49 12.36
CA ALA A 28 1.87 -14.31 12.80
C ALA A 28 1.28 -13.00 12.22
N GLY A 29 0.01 -12.96 11.83
CA GLY A 29 -0.64 -11.79 11.23
C GLY A 29 -0.36 -11.56 9.75
N ASP A 30 0.56 -12.29 9.13
CA ASP A 30 0.66 -12.34 7.67
C ASP A 30 -0.47 -13.21 7.08
N PHE A 31 -0.55 -13.27 5.75
CA PHE A 31 -1.56 -14.07 5.05
C PHE A 31 -0.91 -15.07 4.11
N ILE A 32 -1.60 -16.19 3.90
CA ILE A 32 -1.33 -17.13 2.82
C ILE A 32 -2.48 -17.03 1.82
N VAL A 33 -2.14 -16.94 0.53
CA VAL A 33 -3.12 -17.05 -0.55
C VAL A 33 -2.92 -18.35 -1.31
N SER A 34 -4.00 -19.13 -1.47
CA SER A 34 -4.01 -20.38 -2.23
C SER A 34 -5.31 -20.53 -2.99
N THR A 35 -5.25 -21.05 -4.22
CA THR A 35 -6.44 -21.32 -5.04
C THR A 35 -6.78 -22.80 -4.97
N VAL A 36 -7.96 -23.12 -4.44
CA VAL A 36 -8.48 -24.49 -4.31
C VAL A 36 -9.79 -24.59 -5.07
N GLY A 37 -9.87 -25.53 -6.01
CA GLY A 37 -11.08 -25.71 -6.84
C GLY A 37 -11.45 -24.47 -7.68
N GLY A 38 -10.47 -23.65 -8.07
CA GLY A 38 -10.69 -22.40 -8.81
C GLY A 38 -11.09 -21.20 -7.96
N VAL A 39 -11.24 -21.37 -6.63
CA VAL A 39 -11.58 -20.29 -5.69
C VAL A 39 -10.33 -19.86 -4.93
N PRO A 40 -9.96 -18.56 -4.94
CA PRO A 40 -8.87 -18.05 -4.13
C PRO A 40 -9.28 -17.94 -2.66
N TYR A 41 -8.43 -18.42 -1.76
CA TYR A 41 -8.57 -18.30 -0.32
C TYR A 41 -7.45 -17.43 0.25
N THR A 42 -7.83 -16.39 0.98
CA THR A 42 -6.90 -15.53 1.73
C THR A 42 -6.98 -15.91 3.20
N LEU A 43 -5.93 -16.53 3.71
CA LEU A 43 -5.92 -17.24 4.99
C LEU A 43 -4.97 -16.51 5.98
N PRO A 44 -5.50 -15.83 6.99
CA PRO A 44 -4.68 -15.15 7.99
C PRO A 44 -3.94 -16.14 8.89
N VAL A 45 -2.63 -15.97 9.02
CA VAL A 45 -1.75 -16.77 9.88
C VAL A 45 -1.89 -16.30 11.32
N LYS A 46 -2.20 -17.21 12.24
CA LYS A 46 -2.23 -16.95 13.68
C LYS A 46 -0.86 -17.14 14.33
N SER A 47 -0.19 -18.24 13.97
CA SER A 47 1.13 -18.60 14.47
C SER A 47 1.84 -19.50 13.46
N VAL A 48 3.17 -19.47 13.50
CA VAL A 48 4.03 -20.38 12.73
C VAL A 48 4.75 -21.26 13.74
N GLU A 49 4.55 -22.57 13.68
CA GLU A 49 5.14 -23.52 14.63
C GLU A 49 6.45 -24.12 14.10
N SER A 50 6.59 -24.26 12.78
CA SER A 50 7.81 -24.76 12.13
C SER A 50 7.84 -24.37 10.64
N ASP A 51 8.92 -24.74 9.92
CA ASP A 51 9.02 -24.53 8.47
C ASP A 51 7.90 -25.19 7.66
N THR A 52 7.23 -26.18 8.23
CA THR A 52 6.17 -26.99 7.59
C THR A 52 4.87 -27.02 8.39
N GLY A 53 4.74 -26.22 9.44
CA GLY A 53 3.55 -26.15 10.28
C GLY A 53 3.20 -24.71 10.65
N LEU A 54 1.96 -24.33 10.36
CA LEU A 54 1.38 -23.08 10.84
C LEU A 54 -0.09 -23.27 11.25
N THR A 55 -0.59 -22.36 12.07
CA THR A 55 -2.01 -22.29 12.47
C THR A 55 -2.64 -21.02 11.94
N LEU A 56 -3.87 -21.12 11.41
CA LEU A 56 -4.68 -20.01 10.92
C LEU A 56 -5.51 -19.36 12.04
N VAL A 57 -5.95 -18.12 11.83
CA VAL A 57 -6.85 -17.43 12.78
C VAL A 57 -8.24 -18.07 12.81
N SER A 58 -8.75 -18.46 11.65
CA SER A 58 -10.02 -19.15 11.47
C SER A 58 -9.81 -20.49 10.79
N VAL A 59 -10.70 -21.46 11.08
CA VAL A 59 -10.71 -22.74 10.37
C VAL A 59 -10.89 -22.53 8.87
N TYR A 60 -10.21 -23.34 8.06
CA TYR A 60 -10.35 -23.33 6.62
C TYR A 60 -11.69 -23.97 6.21
N THR A 61 -12.51 -23.22 5.47
CA THR A 61 -13.87 -23.62 5.08
C THR A 61 -13.98 -24.18 3.66
N GLY A 62 -12.89 -24.16 2.90
CA GLY A 62 -12.86 -24.68 1.53
C GLY A 62 -12.69 -26.20 1.44
N PRO A 63 -12.67 -26.77 0.23
CA PRO A 63 -12.45 -28.20 0.01
C PRO A 63 -11.08 -28.66 0.54
N THR A 64 -11.03 -29.84 1.16
CA THR A 64 -9.77 -30.47 1.56
C THR A 64 -8.91 -30.73 0.33
N GLN A 65 -7.68 -30.20 0.31
CA GLN A 65 -6.74 -30.39 -0.77
C GLN A 65 -5.30 -30.40 -0.25
N SER A 66 -4.52 -31.36 -0.72
CA SER A 66 -3.07 -31.45 -0.51
C SER A 66 -2.31 -31.01 -1.76
N GLY A 67 -1.08 -30.55 -1.58
CA GLY A 67 -0.22 -30.17 -2.71
C GLY A 67 -0.61 -28.83 -3.34
N SER A 68 -1.34 -27.99 -2.61
CA SER A 68 -1.80 -26.70 -3.13
C SER A 68 -0.66 -25.71 -3.26
N ALA A 69 -0.66 -25.05 -4.41
CA ALA A 69 0.03 -23.81 -4.67
C ALA A 69 -0.24 -22.74 -3.61
N TRP A 70 0.76 -21.97 -3.21
CA TRP A 70 0.54 -20.88 -2.25
C TRP A 70 1.47 -19.68 -2.48
N SER A 71 1.12 -18.55 -1.88
CA SER A 71 1.98 -17.36 -1.81
C SER A 71 1.84 -16.70 -0.43
N ALA A 72 2.98 -16.32 0.16
CA ALA A 72 3.02 -15.45 1.32
C ALA A 72 2.63 -14.02 0.95
N VAL A 73 1.78 -13.40 1.77
CA VAL A 73 1.43 -11.97 1.68
C VAL A 73 1.77 -11.34 3.01
N PRO A 74 2.91 -10.62 3.10
CA PRO A 74 3.32 -9.94 4.32
C PRO A 74 2.31 -8.86 4.72
N ARG A 75 2.03 -8.74 6.02
CA ARG A 75 1.14 -7.69 6.56
C ARG A 75 1.59 -6.28 6.15
N VAL A 76 2.91 -6.09 5.98
CA VAL A 76 3.50 -4.79 5.61
C VAL A 76 3.08 -4.40 4.19
N ALA A 77 2.94 -5.36 3.27
CA ALA A 77 2.48 -5.07 1.91
C ALA A 77 1.05 -4.52 1.88
N LEU A 78 0.15 -5.05 2.72
CA LEU A 78 -1.22 -4.54 2.84
C LEU A 78 -1.28 -3.16 3.52
N ASN A 79 -0.52 -2.96 4.59
CA ASN A 79 -0.46 -1.67 5.29
C ASN A 79 0.24 -0.57 4.46
N MET A 80 1.23 -0.94 3.64
CA MET A 80 1.95 0.00 2.78
C MET A 80 1.04 0.62 1.72
N VAL A 81 0.05 -0.10 1.20
CA VAL A 81 -0.92 0.48 0.23
C VAL A 81 -1.74 1.58 0.89
N THR A 82 -2.26 1.33 2.10
CA THR A 82 -3.00 2.35 2.86
C THR A 82 -2.09 3.53 3.23
N ALA A 83 -0.86 3.27 3.68
CA ALA A 83 0.10 4.31 4.03
C ALA A 83 0.51 5.15 2.81
N ALA A 84 0.75 4.52 1.66
CA ALA A 84 1.08 5.20 0.41
C ALA A 84 -0.08 6.07 -0.08
N LEU A 85 -1.32 5.58 0.01
CA LEU A 85 -2.51 6.37 -0.34
C LEU A 85 -2.68 7.58 0.60
N VAL A 86 -2.43 7.41 1.90
CA VAL A 86 -2.45 8.52 2.87
C VAL A 86 -1.35 9.52 2.57
N ALA A 87 -0.13 9.06 2.26
CA ALA A 87 0.98 9.94 1.89
C ALA A 87 0.65 10.73 0.61
N GLN A 88 0.15 10.05 -0.43
CA GLN A 88 -0.22 10.66 -1.71
C GLN A 88 -1.36 11.68 -1.55
N SER A 89 -2.37 11.38 -0.73
CA SER A 89 -3.46 12.32 -0.46
C SER A 89 -3.00 13.53 0.35
N ALA A 90 -2.11 13.35 1.33
CA ALA A 90 -1.51 14.46 2.08
C ALA A 90 -0.62 15.35 1.19
N GLU A 91 0.15 14.77 0.28
CA GLU A 91 0.94 15.51 -0.72
C GLU A 91 0.05 16.29 -1.68
N ALA A 92 -1.00 15.67 -2.20
CA ALA A 92 -1.97 16.35 -3.07
C ALA A 92 -2.65 17.53 -2.34
N LEU A 93 -3.10 17.34 -1.10
CA LEU A 93 -3.69 18.41 -0.30
C LEU A 93 -2.69 19.54 -0.03
N ARG A 94 -1.41 19.22 0.19
CA ARG A 94 -0.35 20.22 0.37
C ARG A 94 -0.13 21.02 -0.92
N GLY A 95 -0.09 20.35 -2.07
CA GLY A 95 0.00 21.01 -3.38
C GLY A 95 -1.15 21.98 -3.63
N LEU A 96 -2.39 21.57 -3.35
CA LEU A 96 -3.57 22.45 -3.49
C LEU A 96 -3.50 23.69 -2.56
N ASN A 97 -2.95 23.53 -1.35
CA ASN A 97 -2.75 24.66 -0.45
C ASN A 97 -1.68 25.63 -0.98
N TYR A 98 -0.60 25.12 -1.59
CA TYR A 98 0.38 25.97 -2.26
C TYR A 98 -0.23 26.70 -3.44
N ASP A 99 -1.01 26.03 -4.30
CA ASP A 99 -1.71 26.69 -5.40
C ASP A 99 -2.61 27.82 -4.91
N LYS A 100 -3.38 27.60 -3.84
CA LYS A 100 -4.20 28.66 -3.24
C LYS A 100 -3.36 29.87 -2.81
N GLN A 101 -2.24 29.64 -2.14
CA GLN A 101 -1.33 30.71 -1.69
C GLN A 101 -0.65 31.42 -2.88
N ASN A 102 -0.22 30.65 -3.89
CA ASN A 102 0.39 31.15 -5.11
C ASN A 102 -0.58 32.07 -5.87
N TRP A 103 -1.82 31.62 -6.08
CA TRP A 103 -2.87 32.39 -6.75
C TRP A 103 -3.23 33.66 -5.99
N GLN A 104 -3.32 33.58 -4.66
CA GLN A 104 -3.56 34.76 -3.83
C GLN A 104 -2.45 35.79 -4.04
N GLN A 105 -1.19 35.38 -3.90
CA GLN A 105 -0.04 36.26 -4.10
C GLN A 105 -0.02 36.85 -5.51
N PHE A 106 -0.17 36.01 -6.55
CA PHE A 106 -0.12 36.41 -7.95
C PHE A 106 -1.14 37.51 -8.29
N PHE A 107 -2.36 37.43 -7.75
CA PHE A 107 -3.40 38.43 -8.03
C PHE A 107 -3.38 39.64 -7.11
N THR A 108 -2.87 39.54 -5.87
CA THR A 108 -2.96 40.65 -4.90
C THR A 108 -1.69 41.46 -4.73
N ALA A 109 -0.51 40.89 -4.96
CA ALA A 109 0.76 41.59 -4.76
C ALA A 109 1.02 42.63 -5.87
N ASP A 110 1.71 43.73 -5.53
CA ASP A 110 2.05 44.78 -6.49
C ASP A 110 3.43 44.57 -7.17
N GLY A 111 4.25 43.64 -6.65
CA GLY A 111 5.61 43.37 -7.08
C GLY A 111 5.83 41.96 -7.65
N ASP A 112 7.07 41.45 -7.55
CA ASP A 112 7.34 40.04 -7.84
C ASP A 112 6.81 39.14 -6.71
N VAL A 113 6.42 37.92 -7.06
CA VAL A 113 5.89 36.89 -6.17
C VAL A 113 6.69 35.61 -6.34
N THR A 114 6.86 34.88 -5.24
CA THR A 114 7.49 33.56 -5.25
C THR A 114 6.40 32.48 -5.26
N ILE A 115 6.41 31.67 -6.30
CA ILE A 115 5.52 30.54 -6.51
C ILE A 115 6.19 29.29 -5.95
N THR A 116 5.53 28.59 -5.04
CA THR A 116 6.00 27.31 -4.50
C THR A 116 5.28 26.16 -5.19
N LEU A 117 6.03 25.25 -5.81
CA LEU A 117 5.49 24.08 -6.51
C LEU A 117 5.22 22.91 -5.55
N PRO A 118 4.43 21.90 -5.94
CA PRO A 118 4.13 20.74 -5.08
C PRO A 118 5.37 19.97 -4.62
N ASP A 119 6.46 20.00 -5.38
CA ASP A 119 7.76 19.39 -5.05
C ASP A 119 8.64 20.29 -4.14
N THR A 120 8.07 21.38 -3.61
CA THR A 120 8.72 22.42 -2.79
C THR A 120 9.74 23.29 -3.52
N SER A 121 9.97 23.06 -4.81
CA SER A 121 10.77 23.97 -5.61
C SER A 121 10.07 25.33 -5.75
N GLN A 122 10.86 26.38 -5.95
CA GLN A 122 10.36 27.74 -6.00
C GLN A 122 10.82 28.45 -7.26
N THR A 123 9.94 29.28 -7.80
CA THR A 123 10.25 30.21 -8.90
C THR A 123 9.70 31.59 -8.57
N THR A 124 10.38 32.64 -9.00
CA THR A 124 9.96 34.03 -8.74
C THR A 124 9.67 34.74 -10.05
N GLY A 125 8.56 35.46 -10.10
CA GLY A 125 8.13 36.20 -11.29
C GLY A 125 7.18 37.34 -10.93
N PRO A 126 6.81 38.18 -11.93
CA PRO A 126 5.94 39.33 -11.68
C PRO A 126 4.52 38.91 -11.31
N SER A 127 3.88 39.64 -10.39
CA SER A 127 2.44 39.51 -10.13
C SER A 127 1.60 39.97 -11.34
N ALA A 128 0.31 39.61 -11.33
CA ALA A 128 -0.64 40.07 -12.33
C ALA A 128 -0.71 41.61 -12.39
N LYS A 129 -0.72 42.28 -11.23
CA LYS A 129 -0.74 43.75 -11.16
C LYS A 129 0.52 44.37 -11.75
N LYS A 130 1.69 43.80 -11.46
CA LYS A 130 2.98 44.27 -12.01
C LYS A 130 2.99 44.14 -13.54
N LEU A 131 2.50 43.02 -14.07
CA LEU A 131 2.37 42.81 -15.51
C LEU A 131 1.42 43.83 -16.16
N ILE A 132 0.23 44.04 -15.59
CA ILE A 132 -0.76 45.02 -16.09
C ILE A 132 -0.17 46.44 -16.11
N ASN A 133 0.49 46.84 -15.03
CA ASN A 133 1.12 48.16 -14.94
C ASN A 133 2.26 48.34 -15.95
N SER A 134 2.93 47.26 -16.36
CA SER A 134 4.05 47.34 -17.31
C SER A 134 3.62 47.57 -18.77
N VAL A 135 2.35 47.38 -19.10
CA VAL A 135 1.79 47.53 -20.46
C VAL A 135 0.73 48.62 -20.57
N SER A 136 0.46 49.33 -19.47
CA SER A 136 -0.45 50.46 -19.44
C SER A 136 0.33 51.74 -19.76
N ASP A 137 0.39 52.08 -21.06
CA ASP A 137 0.87 53.38 -21.56
C ASP A 137 -0.14 54.52 -21.26
#